data_AF-A0A2D9PQ52-F1
#
_entry.id   AF-A0A2D9PQ52-F1
#
_cell.length_a   1.000
_cell.length_b   1.000
_cell.length_c   1.000
_cell.angle_alpha   90.00
_cell.angle_beta   90.00
_cell.angle_gamma   90.00
#
_symmetry.space_group_name_H-M   'P 1'
#
loop_
_entity.id
_entity.type
_entity.pdbx_description
1 polymer ?
#
loop_
_entity_poly.entity_id
_entity_poly.type
_entity_poly.pdbx_seq_one_letter_code
_entity_poly.pdbx_strand_id
1 'polypeptide(L)'
;GEPMEGGEPMEGGEPMEGGEPMEGGEPMEGGEPMSGSQAQDSQQQDENPARKKLEEAQEQMKKAQLELEQARRDQSIEAQEAAKQKLVEAKAQLEEILRQLREEELERMLALLEGRFRKMLEMELRVYEGTLQLSKIPEDDRGREVQIESNKLGFQQRKISLEADKVLTLLLEEGSSIAFPETVKIMIEDMEQVAARLSETKADRLTVSIEEDIIQSIEEMIEALQAAQQELADQQQQQQQQQQQQQQDQEKPLVDQLAELRMIRSLQLRINKRTQRYSRLLDDIDDPTGQAQDTDLVEALQKLGQTQRNLQRITRDIVLGKNQ
;
A
#
# COMPACT_ATOMS: atom_id res chain seq x y z
N GLY A 1 42.98 -73.24 16.68
CA GLY A 1 42.00 -73.37 15.60
C GLY A 1 41.24 -72.07 15.57
N GLU A 2 41.60 -71.14 14.70
CA GLU A 2 41.34 -71.11 13.25
C GLU A 2 39.86 -70.83 12.93
N PRO A 3 39.55 -69.69 12.28
CA PRO A 3 38.33 -69.49 11.52
C PRO A 3 38.51 -69.96 10.07
N MET A 4 37.51 -70.64 9.48
CA MET A 4 37.36 -70.80 8.01
C MET A 4 36.22 -69.88 7.57
N GLU A 5 36.40 -68.90 6.67
CA GLU A 5 36.60 -68.92 5.20
C GLU A 5 35.38 -69.35 4.37
N GLY A 6 35.00 -68.49 3.41
CA GLY A 6 34.21 -68.85 2.24
C GLY A 6 33.31 -67.74 1.65
N GLY A 7 33.83 -66.95 0.69
CA GLY A 7 33.01 -66.30 -0.35
C GLY A 7 33.41 -64.86 -0.74
N GLU A 8 34.42 -64.71 -1.61
CA GLU A 8 34.81 -63.45 -2.27
C GLU A 8 33.83 -63.02 -3.39
N PRO A 9 33.68 -61.71 -3.67
CA PRO A 9 32.91 -61.20 -4.82
C PRO A 9 33.75 -61.15 -6.11
N MET A 10 33.16 -61.54 -7.24
CA MET A 10 33.78 -61.48 -8.57
C MET A 10 33.80 -60.06 -9.16
N GLU A 11 34.97 -59.69 -9.68
CA GLU A 11 35.28 -58.58 -10.58
C GLU A 11 34.65 -58.75 -11.98
N GLY A 12 34.41 -57.63 -12.66
CA GLY A 12 34.25 -57.62 -14.12
C GLY A 12 33.72 -56.30 -14.69
N GLY A 13 34.61 -55.47 -15.25
CA GLY A 13 34.26 -54.48 -16.28
C GLY A 13 34.97 -53.12 -16.17
N GLU A 14 36.19 -53.04 -16.73
CA GLU A 14 36.93 -51.79 -17.00
C GLU A 14 36.35 -50.98 -18.20
N PRO A 15 36.71 -49.68 -18.33
CA PRO A 15 36.02 -48.70 -19.16
C PRO A 15 36.58 -48.62 -20.61
N MET A 16 35.76 -48.17 -21.57
CA MET A 16 36.23 -47.79 -22.91
C MET A 16 36.19 -46.27 -23.11
N GLU A 17 37.37 -45.72 -23.38
CA GLU A 17 37.62 -44.44 -24.05
C GLU A 17 37.30 -44.55 -25.56
N GLY A 18 36.89 -43.43 -26.17
CA GLY A 18 37.05 -43.20 -27.61
C GLY A 18 35.87 -42.51 -28.31
N GLY A 19 36.00 -41.21 -28.59
CA GLY A 19 35.13 -40.50 -29.53
C GLY A 19 35.26 -38.97 -29.45
N GLU A 20 36.07 -38.38 -30.34
CA GLU A 20 36.30 -36.94 -30.56
C GLU A 20 35.04 -36.16 -31.03
N PRO A 21 35.03 -34.82 -30.90
CA PRO A 21 33.88 -33.96 -31.18
C PRO A 21 33.80 -33.54 -32.67
N MET A 22 32.58 -33.35 -33.20
CA MET A 22 32.37 -32.63 -34.47
C MET A 22 31.63 -31.31 -34.24
N GLU A 23 32.25 -30.24 -34.72
CA GLU A 23 31.66 -28.94 -35.03
C GLU A 23 30.68 -29.03 -36.21
N GLY A 24 29.68 -28.14 -36.23
CA GLY A 24 29.07 -27.65 -37.48
C GLY A 24 27.56 -27.90 -37.64
N GLY A 25 26.75 -26.87 -37.41
CA GLY A 25 25.34 -26.82 -37.81
C GLY A 25 24.65 -25.51 -37.40
N GLU A 26 24.54 -24.56 -38.34
CA GLU A 26 23.78 -23.31 -38.25
C GLU A 26 22.25 -23.54 -38.08
N PRO A 27 21.49 -22.55 -37.58
CA PRO A 27 20.08 -22.69 -37.25
C PRO A 27 19.17 -22.50 -38.48
N MET A 28 18.05 -23.23 -38.55
CA MET A 28 16.94 -22.89 -39.44
C MET A 28 15.61 -22.80 -38.68
N GLU A 29 14.84 -21.81 -39.14
CA GLU A 29 13.51 -21.36 -38.75
C GLU A 29 12.41 -22.43 -38.86
N GLY A 30 11.33 -22.21 -38.11
CA GLY A 30 9.97 -22.57 -38.55
C GLY A 30 9.17 -23.45 -37.60
N GLY A 31 8.31 -22.85 -36.79
CA GLY A 31 7.26 -23.56 -36.05
C GLY A 31 6.64 -22.73 -34.92
N GLU A 32 5.69 -21.85 -35.25
CA GLU A 32 4.88 -21.09 -34.29
C GLU A 32 4.05 -22.02 -33.37
N PRO A 33 3.99 -21.78 -32.05
CA PRO A 33 2.95 -22.35 -31.19
C PRO A 33 1.68 -21.48 -31.20
N MET A 34 0.54 -22.17 -31.26
CA MET A 34 -0.82 -21.61 -31.30
C MET A 34 -1.11 -20.60 -30.18
N SER A 35 -1.47 -19.38 -30.57
CA SER A 35 -2.15 -18.41 -29.72
C SER A 35 -3.66 -18.61 -29.83
N GLY A 36 -4.29 -19.02 -28.74
CA GLY A 36 -5.73 -19.25 -28.71
C GLY A 36 -6.26 -19.14 -27.29
N SER A 37 -6.34 -17.92 -26.75
CA SER A 37 -7.19 -17.51 -25.61
C SER A 37 -7.18 -15.99 -25.32
N GLN A 38 -6.79 -15.13 -26.26
CA GLN A 38 -6.91 -13.66 -26.13
C GLN A 38 -7.70 -13.12 -27.32
N ALA A 39 -9.01 -13.30 -27.30
CA ALA A 39 -9.90 -12.74 -28.32
C ALA A 39 -11.24 -12.30 -27.71
N GLN A 40 -11.21 -11.75 -26.49
CA GLN A 40 -12.42 -11.18 -25.89
C GLN A 40 -12.24 -9.81 -25.21
N ASP A 41 -11.06 -9.18 -25.33
CA ASP A 41 -10.83 -7.81 -24.84
C ASP A 41 -10.63 -6.78 -25.98
N SER A 42 -10.56 -7.24 -27.23
CA SER A 42 -10.24 -6.36 -28.38
C SER A 42 -11.46 -5.75 -29.06
N GLN A 43 -12.69 -6.14 -28.67
CA GLN A 43 -13.93 -5.68 -29.33
C GLN A 43 -14.61 -4.48 -28.65
N GLN A 44 -14.13 -4.01 -27.51
CA GLN A 44 -14.61 -2.76 -26.89
C GLN A 44 -13.71 -1.55 -27.15
N GLN A 45 -12.56 -1.71 -27.83
CA GLN A 45 -11.66 -0.61 -28.17
C GLN A 45 -12.04 0.18 -29.45
N ASP A 46 -12.96 -0.34 -30.27
CA ASP A 46 -13.37 0.29 -31.54
C ASP A 46 -14.51 1.32 -31.40
N GLU A 47 -15.11 1.47 -30.22
CA GLU A 47 -16.23 2.39 -30.00
C GLU A 47 -15.91 3.58 -29.09
N ASN A 48 -14.64 3.91 -28.83
CA ASN A 48 -14.36 5.13 -28.08
C ASN A 48 -14.78 6.37 -28.91
N PRO A 49 -15.82 7.13 -28.51
CA PRO A 49 -16.33 8.27 -29.29
C PRO A 49 -15.26 9.35 -29.53
N ALA A 50 -14.27 9.45 -28.63
CA ALA A 50 -13.15 10.37 -28.82
C ALA A 50 -12.24 9.98 -29.99
N ARG A 51 -12.06 8.67 -30.27
CA ARG A 51 -11.30 8.20 -31.45
C ARG A 51 -11.98 8.63 -32.75
N LYS A 52 -13.30 8.46 -32.84
CA LYS A 52 -14.10 8.89 -34.00
C LYS A 52 -13.95 10.40 -34.24
N LYS A 53 -14.01 11.22 -33.18
CA LYS A 53 -13.79 12.68 -33.29
C LYS A 53 -12.37 13.03 -33.73
N LEU A 54 -11.37 12.25 -33.31
CA LEU A 54 -9.98 12.44 -33.69
C LEU A 54 -9.76 12.12 -35.18
N GLU A 55 -10.35 11.04 -35.68
CA GLU A 55 -10.36 10.66 -37.10
C GLU A 55 -11.04 11.73 -37.96
N GLU A 56 -12.21 12.20 -37.53
CA GLU A 56 -12.92 13.27 -38.21
C GLU A 56 -12.14 14.60 -38.21
N ALA A 57 -11.42 14.93 -37.14
CA ALA A 57 -10.54 16.09 -37.10
C ALA A 57 -9.37 15.93 -38.09
N GLN A 58 -8.81 14.72 -38.19
CA GLN A 58 -7.73 14.40 -39.12
C GLN A 58 -8.19 14.51 -40.59
N GLU A 59 -9.41 14.08 -40.90
CA GLU A 59 -10.01 14.27 -42.23
C GLU A 59 -10.21 15.75 -42.58
N GLN A 60 -10.72 16.55 -41.64
CA GLN A 60 -10.90 17.99 -41.83
C GLN A 60 -9.56 18.71 -42.05
N MET A 61 -8.49 18.31 -41.35
CA MET A 61 -7.14 18.84 -41.59
C MET A 61 -6.60 18.47 -42.98
N LYS A 62 -6.80 17.22 -43.43
CA LYS A 62 -6.42 16.80 -44.79
C LYS A 62 -7.16 17.61 -45.86
N LYS A 63 -8.45 17.88 -45.64
CA LYS A 63 -9.27 18.72 -46.52
C LYS A 63 -8.76 20.16 -46.55
N ALA A 64 -8.45 20.74 -45.38
CA ALA A 64 -7.88 22.07 -45.28
C ALA A 64 -6.53 22.19 -46.02
N GLN A 65 -5.71 21.15 -45.97
CA GLN A 65 -4.43 21.09 -46.69
C GLN A 65 -4.63 21.12 -48.22
N LEU A 66 -5.56 20.32 -48.74
CA LEU A 66 -5.92 20.32 -50.17
C LEU A 66 -6.50 21.67 -50.62
N GLU A 67 -7.32 22.31 -49.79
CA GLU A 67 -7.91 23.62 -50.11
C GLU A 67 -6.86 24.74 -50.11
N LEU A 68 -5.85 24.67 -49.22
CA LEU A 68 -4.70 25.56 -49.25
C LEU A 68 -3.85 25.37 -50.52
N GLU A 69 -3.62 24.13 -50.93
CA GLU A 69 -2.90 23.80 -52.18
C GLU A 69 -3.63 24.34 -53.41
N GLN A 70 -4.97 24.38 -53.38
CA GLN A 70 -5.82 24.94 -54.44
C GLN A 70 -6.04 26.46 -54.33
N ALA A 71 -5.30 27.15 -53.45
CA ALA A 71 -5.41 28.58 -53.18
C ALA A 71 -6.80 29.06 -52.66
N ARG A 72 -7.61 28.14 -52.11
CA ARG A 72 -8.93 28.42 -51.52
C ARG A 72 -8.82 28.74 -50.03
N ARG A 73 -8.28 29.92 -49.72
CA ARG A 73 -7.97 30.34 -48.33
C ARG A 73 -9.18 30.40 -47.40
N ASP A 74 -10.33 30.86 -47.86
CA ASP A 74 -11.49 31.04 -46.99
C ASP A 74 -12.06 29.67 -46.55
N GLN A 75 -12.11 28.71 -47.48
CA GLN A 75 -12.60 27.35 -47.24
C GLN A 75 -11.64 26.58 -46.31
N SER A 76 -10.33 26.77 -46.48
CA SER A 76 -9.34 26.12 -45.62
C SER A 76 -9.37 26.62 -44.18
N ILE A 77 -9.69 27.90 -43.96
CA ILE A 77 -9.90 28.45 -42.61
C ILE A 77 -11.14 27.79 -41.96
N GLU A 78 -12.24 27.65 -42.69
CA GLU A 78 -13.44 26.95 -42.19
C GLU A 78 -13.14 25.48 -41.83
N ALA A 79 -12.41 24.77 -42.69
CA ALA A 79 -12.00 23.39 -42.43
C ALA A 79 -11.03 23.27 -41.23
N GLN A 80 -10.11 24.22 -41.05
CA GLN A 80 -9.23 24.28 -39.87
C GLN A 80 -9.99 24.58 -38.57
N GLU A 81 -10.94 25.52 -38.59
CA GLU A 81 -11.76 25.83 -37.41
C GLU A 81 -12.66 24.64 -37.04
N ALA A 82 -13.23 23.94 -38.03
CA ALA A 82 -13.98 22.70 -37.82
C ALA A 82 -13.09 21.59 -37.23
N ALA A 83 -11.86 21.39 -37.74
CA ALA A 83 -10.92 20.43 -37.18
C ALA A 83 -10.55 20.76 -35.73
N LYS A 84 -10.31 22.04 -35.44
CA LYS A 84 -10.01 22.53 -34.09
C LYS A 84 -11.18 22.31 -33.12
N GLN A 85 -12.41 22.59 -33.55
CA GLN A 85 -13.61 22.29 -32.74
C GLN A 85 -13.70 20.80 -32.41
N LYS A 86 -13.51 19.91 -33.40
CA LYS A 86 -13.51 18.46 -33.18
C LYS A 86 -12.40 17.99 -32.24
N LEU A 87 -11.21 18.58 -32.31
CA LEU A 87 -10.12 18.28 -31.36
C LEU A 87 -10.43 18.74 -29.94
N VAL A 88 -11.03 19.92 -29.76
CA VAL A 88 -11.45 20.41 -28.45
C VAL A 88 -12.51 19.48 -27.85
N GLU A 89 -13.48 19.06 -28.66
CA GLU A 89 -14.49 18.10 -28.24
C GLU A 89 -13.91 16.71 -27.93
N ALA A 90 -12.96 16.22 -28.74
CA ALA A 90 -12.28 14.94 -28.49
C ALA A 90 -11.46 15.00 -27.19
N LYS A 91 -10.76 16.12 -26.95
CA LYS A 91 -10.02 16.38 -25.72
C LYS A 91 -10.97 16.36 -24.51
N ALA A 92 -12.07 17.09 -24.56
CA ALA A 92 -13.05 17.13 -23.47
C ALA A 92 -13.66 15.74 -23.18
N GLN A 93 -13.91 14.93 -24.22
CA GLN A 93 -14.39 13.55 -24.04
C GLN A 93 -13.32 12.63 -23.44
N LEU A 94 -12.06 12.77 -23.83
CA LEU A 94 -10.96 12.01 -23.23
C LEU A 94 -10.73 12.40 -21.78
N GLU A 95 -10.81 13.69 -21.45
CA GLU A 95 -10.72 14.17 -20.06
C GLU A 95 -11.83 13.57 -19.19
N GLU A 96 -13.06 13.50 -19.70
CA GLU A 96 -14.18 12.85 -19.00
C GLU A 96 -13.96 11.34 -18.82
N ILE A 97 -13.52 10.64 -19.87
CA ILE A 97 -13.22 9.20 -19.78
C ILE A 97 -12.07 8.95 -18.79
N LEU A 98 -11.01 9.76 -18.83
CA LEU A 98 -9.88 9.66 -17.91
C LEU A 98 -10.32 9.90 -16.47
N ARG A 99 -11.21 10.87 -16.24
CA ARG A 99 -11.76 11.15 -14.91
C ARG A 99 -12.56 9.96 -14.38
N GLN A 100 -13.45 9.39 -15.19
CA GLN A 100 -14.23 8.21 -14.80
C GLN A 100 -13.32 7.02 -14.46
N LEU A 101 -12.32 6.73 -15.29
CA LEU A 101 -11.36 5.66 -15.03
C LEU A 101 -10.57 5.88 -13.73
N ARG A 102 -10.12 7.12 -13.46
CA ARG A 102 -9.44 7.46 -12.20
C ARG A 102 -10.36 7.27 -10.99
N GLU A 103 -11.61 7.71 -11.08
CA GLU A 103 -12.58 7.56 -9.99
C GLU A 103 -12.85 6.08 -9.70
N GLU A 104 -12.99 5.23 -10.74
CA GLU A 104 -13.12 3.78 -10.58
C GLU A 104 -11.88 3.11 -9.98
N GLU A 105 -10.68 3.54 -10.39
CA GLU A 105 -9.41 3.03 -9.86
C GLU A 105 -9.26 3.39 -8.37
N LEU A 106 -9.54 4.64 -8.01
CA LEU A 106 -9.54 5.12 -6.63
C LEU A 106 -10.55 4.34 -5.76
N GLU A 107 -11.77 4.12 -6.25
CA GLU A 107 -12.79 3.34 -5.51
C GLU A 107 -12.30 1.91 -5.22
N ARG A 108 -11.77 1.23 -6.24
CA ARG A 108 -11.25 -0.15 -6.10
C ARG A 108 -10.11 -0.20 -5.10
N MET A 109 -9.22 0.78 -5.15
CA MET A 109 -8.06 0.84 -4.28
C MET A 109 -8.44 1.14 -2.83
N LEU A 110 -9.35 2.10 -2.59
CA LEU A 110 -9.90 2.38 -1.27
C LEU A 110 -10.57 1.14 -0.65
N ALA A 111 -11.34 0.39 -1.44
CA ALA A 111 -11.97 -0.85 -1.00
C ALA A 111 -10.91 -1.94 -0.69
N LEU A 112 -9.86 -2.05 -1.52
CA LEU A 112 -8.75 -2.97 -1.28
C LEU A 112 -8.01 -2.65 0.03
N LEU A 113 -7.69 -1.37 0.25
CA LEU A 113 -7.02 -0.90 1.46
C LEU A 113 -7.88 -1.14 2.69
N GLU A 114 -9.17 -0.79 2.65
CA GLU A 114 -10.10 -1.05 3.75
C GLU A 114 -10.18 -2.54 4.08
N GLY A 115 -10.29 -3.40 3.07
CA GLY A 115 -10.30 -4.85 3.24
C GLY A 115 -9.03 -5.38 3.92
N ARG A 116 -7.86 -4.82 3.56
CA ARG A 116 -6.58 -5.16 4.20
C ARG A 116 -6.52 -4.72 5.65
N PHE A 117 -6.93 -3.48 5.96
CA PHE A 117 -6.96 -2.99 7.34
C PHE A 117 -7.96 -3.75 8.21
N ARG A 118 -9.15 -4.10 7.70
CA ARG A 118 -10.12 -4.94 8.43
C ARG A 118 -9.56 -6.31 8.78
N LYS A 119 -8.88 -6.96 7.83
CA LYS A 119 -8.19 -8.23 8.07
C LYS A 119 -7.09 -8.08 9.12
N MET A 120 -6.33 -7.00 9.04
CA MET A 120 -5.28 -6.67 10.02
C MET A 120 -5.85 -6.48 11.42
N LEU A 121 -6.97 -5.75 11.55
CA LEU A 121 -7.69 -5.55 12.80
C LEU A 121 -8.15 -6.88 13.41
N GLU A 122 -8.73 -7.76 12.60
CA GLU A 122 -9.17 -9.08 13.04
C GLU A 122 -8.01 -9.95 13.55
N MET A 123 -6.84 -9.84 12.92
CA MET A 123 -5.64 -10.52 13.38
C MET A 123 -5.10 -9.92 14.67
N GLU A 124 -5.07 -8.58 14.77
CA GLU A 124 -4.56 -7.85 15.94
C GLU A 124 -5.42 -8.12 17.18
N LEU A 125 -6.75 -8.10 17.04
CA LEU A 125 -7.68 -8.40 18.13
C LEU A 125 -7.43 -9.80 18.72
N ARG A 126 -7.12 -10.80 17.88
CA ARG A 126 -6.77 -12.15 18.36
C ARG A 126 -5.45 -12.17 19.12
N VAL A 127 -4.45 -11.41 18.66
CA VAL A 127 -3.16 -11.32 19.37
C VAL A 127 -3.36 -10.64 20.71
N TYR A 128 -4.02 -9.48 20.71
CA TYR A 128 -4.38 -8.72 21.90
C TYR A 128 -5.16 -9.54 22.93
N GLU A 129 -6.20 -10.27 22.52
CA GLU A 129 -6.96 -11.15 23.42
C GLU A 129 -6.06 -12.22 24.05
N GLY A 130 -5.17 -12.82 23.25
CA GLY A 130 -4.19 -13.78 23.72
C GLY A 130 -3.21 -13.18 24.74
N THR A 131 -2.62 -12.03 24.40
CA THR A 131 -1.70 -11.29 25.27
C THR A 131 -2.39 -10.90 26.59
N LEU A 132 -3.65 -10.47 26.53
CA LEU A 132 -4.43 -10.14 27.71
C LEU A 132 -4.65 -11.36 28.62
N GLN A 133 -4.85 -12.57 28.09
CA GLN A 133 -4.91 -13.77 28.93
C GLN A 133 -3.56 -14.08 29.58
N LEU A 134 -2.45 -13.95 28.85
CA LEU A 134 -1.11 -14.18 29.41
C LEU A 134 -0.75 -13.14 30.47
N SER A 135 -1.22 -11.89 30.32
CA SER A 135 -0.98 -10.81 31.27
C SER A 135 -1.60 -11.05 32.65
N LYS A 136 -2.66 -11.87 32.73
CA LYS A 136 -3.32 -12.24 33.99
C LYS A 136 -2.54 -13.27 34.80
N ILE A 137 -1.57 -13.94 34.18
CA ILE A 137 -0.74 -14.95 34.83
C ILE A 137 0.43 -14.22 35.53
N PRO A 138 0.58 -14.34 36.86
CA PRO A 138 1.70 -13.77 37.61
C PRO A 138 3.04 -14.22 37.04
N GLU A 139 4.05 -13.34 37.06
CA GLU A 139 5.35 -13.64 36.45
C GLU A 139 6.01 -14.89 37.04
N ASP A 140 5.88 -15.10 38.35
CA ASP A 140 6.41 -16.27 39.07
C ASP A 140 5.77 -17.60 38.61
N ASP A 141 4.54 -17.54 38.08
CA ASP A 141 3.78 -18.69 37.61
C ASP A 141 3.94 -18.95 36.10
N ARG A 142 4.74 -18.12 35.40
CA ARG A 142 4.96 -18.26 33.95
C ARG A 142 5.92 -19.40 33.65
N GLY A 143 5.36 -20.59 33.46
CA GLY A 143 6.09 -21.78 33.01
C GLY A 143 6.32 -21.84 31.49
N ARG A 144 6.83 -22.99 31.04
CA ARG A 144 7.12 -23.28 29.62
C ARG A 144 5.91 -23.12 28.69
N GLU A 145 4.70 -23.42 29.17
CA GLU A 145 3.48 -23.29 28.36
C GLU A 145 3.18 -21.83 28.00
N VAL A 146 3.30 -20.92 28.98
CA VAL A 146 3.13 -19.46 28.77
C VAL A 146 4.17 -18.94 27.79
N GLN A 147 5.43 -19.39 27.91
CA GLN A 147 6.49 -19.03 26.98
C GLN A 147 6.18 -19.47 25.53
N ILE A 148 5.64 -20.68 25.34
CA ILE A 148 5.28 -21.19 24.01
C ILE A 148 4.15 -20.36 23.39
N GLU A 149 3.08 -20.09 24.15
CA GLU A 149 1.96 -19.29 23.64
C GLU A 149 2.39 -17.83 23.39
N SER A 150 3.23 -17.24 24.25
CA SER A 150 3.76 -15.89 24.04
C SER A 150 4.59 -15.80 22.74
N ASN A 151 5.48 -16.78 22.50
CA ASN A 151 6.25 -16.83 21.25
C ASN A 151 5.36 -16.99 20.02
N LYS A 152 4.30 -17.78 20.12
CA LYS A 152 3.32 -17.96 19.04
C LYS A 152 2.57 -16.67 18.76
N LEU A 153 2.15 -15.93 19.77
CA LEU A 153 1.53 -14.61 19.62
C LEU A 153 2.52 -13.62 18.96
N GLY A 154 3.77 -13.58 19.41
CA GLY A 154 4.82 -12.76 18.78
C GLY A 154 5.03 -13.10 17.31
N PHE A 155 4.95 -14.37 16.92
CA PHE A 155 5.00 -14.77 15.51
C PHE A 155 3.78 -14.31 14.71
N GLN A 156 2.57 -14.35 15.30
CA GLN A 156 1.39 -13.79 14.65
C GLN A 156 1.53 -12.28 14.48
N GLN A 157 2.03 -11.56 15.49
CA GLN A 157 2.26 -10.11 15.41
C GLN A 157 3.19 -9.73 14.25
N ARG A 158 4.28 -10.48 14.05
CA ARG A 158 5.18 -10.27 12.89
C ARG A 158 4.47 -10.44 11.55
N LYS A 159 3.50 -11.36 11.45
CA LYS A 159 2.72 -11.49 10.21
C LYS A 159 1.83 -10.29 9.97
N ILE A 160 1.28 -9.69 11.02
CA ILE A 160 0.46 -8.48 10.92
C ILE A 160 1.35 -7.33 10.42
N SER A 161 2.55 -7.18 10.99
CA SER A 161 3.56 -6.22 10.51
C SER A 161 3.85 -6.36 9.02
N LEU A 162 4.05 -7.60 8.53
CA LEU A 162 4.28 -7.85 7.10
C LEU A 162 3.09 -7.50 6.21
N GLU A 163 1.86 -7.60 6.71
CA GLU A 163 0.68 -7.11 5.97
C GLU A 163 0.63 -5.58 5.96
N ALA A 164 1.04 -4.94 7.05
CA ALA A 164 1.15 -3.48 7.13
C ALA A 164 2.25 -2.93 6.20
N ASP A 165 3.39 -3.61 6.06
CA ASP A 165 4.43 -3.26 5.08
C ASP A 165 3.89 -3.27 3.64
N LYS A 166 3.09 -4.27 3.28
CA LYS A 166 2.47 -4.34 1.94
C LYS A 166 1.53 -3.16 1.71
N VAL A 167 0.75 -2.79 2.73
CA VAL A 167 -0.14 -1.63 2.67
C VAL A 167 0.65 -0.34 2.54
N LEU A 168 1.75 -0.20 3.29
CA LEU A 168 2.63 0.96 3.20
C LEU A 168 3.20 1.13 1.80
N THR A 169 3.66 0.05 1.16
CA THR A 169 4.16 0.09 -0.23
C THR A 169 3.09 0.59 -1.18
N LEU A 170 1.85 0.08 -1.09
CA LEU A 170 0.74 0.53 -1.94
C LEU A 170 0.47 2.04 -1.75
N LEU A 171 0.45 2.52 -0.51
CA LEU A 171 0.24 3.94 -0.22
C LEU A 171 1.36 4.83 -0.79
N LEU A 172 2.61 4.34 -0.80
CA LEU A 172 3.73 5.10 -1.36
C LEU A 172 3.73 5.11 -2.90
N GLU A 173 3.34 4.00 -3.55
CA GLU A 173 3.27 3.88 -5.01
C GLU A 173 2.19 4.78 -5.62
N GLU A 174 1.05 4.90 -4.93
CA GLU A 174 -0.10 5.72 -5.34
C GLU A 174 0.14 7.23 -5.16
N GLY A 175 1.30 7.63 -4.64
CA GLY A 175 1.57 9.03 -4.30
C GLY A 175 0.64 9.56 -3.21
N SER A 176 0.20 8.67 -2.31
CA SER A 176 -0.65 9.06 -1.19
C SER A 176 0.00 10.19 -0.38
N SER A 177 -0.85 11.09 0.09
CA SER A 177 -0.65 12.04 1.17
C SER A 177 0.34 11.61 2.25
N ILE A 178 1.02 12.57 2.90
CA ILE A 178 2.14 12.26 3.82
C ILE A 178 1.66 11.60 5.13
N ALA A 179 0.46 11.94 5.60
CA ALA A 179 -0.03 11.52 6.91
C ALA A 179 -0.34 10.01 6.99
N PHE A 180 -0.93 9.43 5.94
CA PHE A 180 -1.35 8.02 5.93
C PHE A 180 -0.17 7.03 5.96
N PRO A 181 0.83 7.11 5.05
CA PRO A 181 2.03 6.31 5.11
C PRO A 181 2.78 6.45 6.44
N GLU A 182 2.82 7.65 7.02
CA GLU A 182 3.48 7.83 8.32
C GLU A 182 2.73 7.11 9.45
N THR A 183 1.40 7.20 9.51
CA THR A 183 0.61 6.45 10.49
C THR A 183 0.89 4.94 10.38
N VAL A 184 0.96 4.42 9.16
CA VAL A 184 1.24 2.99 8.94
C VAL A 184 2.67 2.64 9.36
N LYS A 185 3.67 3.49 9.11
CA LYS A 185 5.05 3.27 9.60
C LYS A 185 5.13 3.20 11.11
N ILE A 186 4.49 4.15 11.81
CA ILE A 186 4.47 4.14 13.29
C ILE A 186 3.80 2.86 13.80
N MET A 187 2.72 2.44 13.15
CA MET A 187 2.02 1.21 13.49
C MET A 187 2.90 -0.04 13.26
N ILE A 188 3.69 -0.10 12.19
CA ILE A 188 4.67 -1.17 11.95
C ILE A 188 5.71 -1.22 13.07
N GLU A 189 6.29 -0.07 13.44
CA GLU A 189 7.27 0.01 14.54
C GLU A 189 6.69 -0.50 15.88
N ASP A 190 5.44 -0.16 16.16
CA ASP A 190 4.73 -0.64 17.35
C ASP A 190 4.46 -2.17 17.28
N MET A 191 4.07 -2.69 16.12
CA MET A 191 3.88 -4.14 15.90
C MET A 191 5.18 -4.92 16.10
N GLU A 192 6.31 -4.39 15.59
CA GLU A 192 7.63 -4.99 15.80
C GLU A 192 8.03 -4.98 17.27
N GLN A 193 7.74 -3.89 18.00
CA GLN A 193 7.99 -3.81 19.43
C GLN A 193 7.17 -4.86 20.21
N VAL A 194 5.88 -4.99 19.93
CA VAL A 194 5.02 -6.02 20.54
C VAL A 194 5.56 -7.42 20.24
N ALA A 195 5.93 -7.69 18.98
CA ALA A 195 6.49 -8.96 18.57
C ALA A 195 7.78 -9.32 19.32
N ALA A 196 8.68 -8.36 19.51
CA ALA A 196 9.91 -8.55 20.26
C ALA A 196 9.63 -8.85 21.73
N ARG A 197 8.75 -8.06 22.38
CA ARG A 197 8.37 -8.26 23.79
C ARG A 197 7.71 -9.62 24.03
N LEU A 198 6.80 -10.02 23.16
CA LEU A 198 6.15 -11.33 23.25
C LEU A 198 7.13 -12.50 23.07
N SER A 199 8.18 -12.34 22.26
CA SER A 199 9.24 -13.36 22.15
C SER A 199 10.05 -13.53 23.44
N GLU A 200 10.13 -12.48 24.26
CA GLU A 200 10.75 -12.48 25.59
C GLU A 200 9.77 -12.86 26.70
N THR A 201 8.53 -13.26 26.37
CA THR A 201 7.47 -13.55 27.36
C THR A 201 7.06 -12.33 28.21
N LYS A 202 7.32 -11.12 27.69
CA LYS A 202 6.88 -9.85 28.28
C LYS A 202 5.45 -9.53 27.82
N ALA A 203 4.48 -10.15 28.47
CA ALA A 203 3.04 -9.88 28.28
C ALA A 203 2.49 -8.96 29.39
N ASP A 204 3.21 -7.90 29.73
CA ASP A 204 2.84 -6.96 30.78
C ASP A 204 1.89 -5.87 30.26
N ARG A 205 1.51 -4.94 31.14
CA ARG A 205 0.61 -3.83 30.81
C ARG A 205 1.16 -2.94 29.70
N LEU A 206 2.48 -2.81 29.59
CA LEU A 206 3.11 -2.03 28.53
C LEU A 206 2.83 -2.67 27.17
N THR A 207 3.05 -3.98 27.01
CA THR A 207 2.76 -4.69 25.76
C THR A 207 1.29 -4.55 25.35
N VAL A 208 0.37 -4.81 26.28
CA VAL A 208 -1.08 -4.68 26.05
C VAL A 208 -1.45 -3.25 25.62
N SER A 209 -0.84 -2.22 26.23
CA SER A 209 -1.13 -0.83 25.88
C SER A 209 -0.65 -0.43 24.48
N ILE A 210 0.42 -1.06 23.97
CA ILE A 210 0.90 -0.83 22.61
C ILE A 210 -0.05 -1.52 21.62
N GLU A 211 -0.52 -2.73 21.91
CA GLU A 211 -1.56 -3.43 21.11
C GLU A 211 -2.86 -2.61 21.04
N GLU A 212 -3.31 -2.01 22.16
CA GLU A 212 -4.47 -1.10 22.17
C GLU A 212 -4.27 0.11 21.24
N ASP A 213 -3.05 0.67 21.21
CA ASP A 213 -2.71 1.79 20.34
C ASP A 213 -2.67 1.36 18.86
N ILE A 214 -2.20 0.15 18.56
CA ILE A 214 -2.23 -0.44 17.21
C ILE A 214 -3.68 -0.63 16.76
N ILE A 215 -4.53 -1.24 17.58
CA ILE A 215 -5.96 -1.44 17.30
C ILE A 215 -6.63 -0.12 16.99
N GLN A 216 -6.46 0.89 17.85
CA GLN A 216 -7.02 2.22 17.63
C GLN A 216 -6.52 2.84 16.31
N SER A 217 -5.25 2.61 15.96
CA SER A 217 -4.69 3.08 14.68
C SER A 217 -5.40 2.46 13.49
N ILE A 218 -5.60 1.15 13.51
CA ILE A 218 -6.24 0.43 12.41
C ILE A 218 -7.69 0.88 12.28
N GLU A 219 -8.42 1.04 13.38
CA GLU A 219 -9.81 1.52 13.38
C GLU A 219 -9.92 2.93 12.77
N GLU A 220 -9.08 3.87 13.20
CA GLU A 220 -9.05 5.25 12.67
C GLU A 220 -8.73 5.27 11.15
N MET A 221 -7.85 4.37 10.69
CA MET A 221 -7.53 4.24 9.26
C MET A 221 -8.72 3.69 8.46
N ILE A 222 -9.44 2.69 9.01
CA ILE A 222 -10.66 2.15 8.39
C ILE A 222 -11.73 3.25 8.28
N GLU A 223 -11.97 4.00 9.36
CA GLU A 223 -12.93 5.11 9.37
C GLU A 223 -12.58 6.18 8.33
N ALA A 224 -11.30 6.52 8.21
CA ALA A 224 -10.85 7.52 7.25
C ALA A 224 -11.00 7.03 5.79
N LEU A 225 -10.73 5.74 5.52
CA LEU A 225 -10.94 5.15 4.20
C LEU A 225 -12.44 5.08 3.84
N GLN A 226 -13.31 4.75 4.80
CA GLN A 226 -14.76 4.75 4.59
C GLN A 226 -15.30 6.15 4.30
N ALA A 227 -14.80 7.16 5.02
CA ALA A 227 -15.16 8.55 4.77
C ALA A 227 -14.74 8.97 3.35
N ALA A 228 -13.54 8.58 2.90
CA ALA A 228 -13.05 8.85 1.55
C ALA A 228 -13.90 8.16 0.47
N GLN A 229 -14.30 6.90 0.68
CA GLN A 229 -15.22 6.20 -0.24
C GLN A 229 -16.59 6.88 -0.33
N GLN A 230 -17.15 7.30 0.81
CA GLN A 230 -18.44 7.99 0.83
C GLN A 230 -18.37 9.34 0.12
N GLU A 231 -17.30 10.10 0.34
CA GLU A 231 -17.09 11.37 -0.34
C GLU A 231 -16.95 11.18 -1.86
N LEU A 232 -16.24 10.15 -2.31
CA LEU A 232 -16.11 9.80 -3.72
C LEU A 232 -17.49 9.49 -4.34
N ALA A 233 -18.32 8.71 -3.65
CA ALA A 233 -19.68 8.38 -4.09
C ALA A 233 -20.59 9.63 -4.15
N ASP A 234 -20.52 10.52 -3.16
CA ASP A 234 -21.28 11.77 -3.14
C ASP A 234 -20.86 12.71 -4.29
N GLN A 235 -19.56 12.78 -4.58
CA GLN A 235 -19.03 13.56 -5.71
C GLN A 235 -19.51 13.00 -7.05
N GLN A 236 -19.57 11.68 -7.23
CA GLN A 236 -20.12 11.05 -8.44
C GLN A 236 -21.61 11.39 -8.64
N GLN A 237 -22.40 11.37 -7.57
CA GLN A 237 -23.82 11.72 -7.64
C GLN A 237 -24.04 13.20 -7.98
N GLN A 238 -23.23 14.10 -7.42
CA GLN A 238 -23.33 15.53 -7.72
C GLN A 238 -22.91 15.85 -9.16
N GLN A 239 -21.90 15.17 -9.70
CA GLN A 239 -21.49 15.32 -11.10
C GLN A 239 -22.59 14.88 -12.09
N GLN A 240 -23.38 13.86 -11.75
CA GLN A 240 -24.53 13.47 -12.58
C GLN A 240 -25.65 14.53 -12.60
N GLN A 241 -25.69 15.45 -11.65
CA GLN A 241 -26.71 16.52 -11.57
C GLN A 241 -26.25 17.89 -12.08
N GLN A 242 -24.94 18.14 -12.20
CA GLN A 242 -24.40 19.41 -12.72
C GLN A 242 -23.48 19.18 -13.93
N GLN A 243 -24.04 19.33 -15.12
CA GLN A 243 -23.32 19.14 -16.38
C GLN A 243 -22.43 20.32 -16.82
N GLN A 244 -22.20 21.33 -15.98
CA GLN A 244 -21.42 22.52 -16.35
C GLN A 244 -20.72 23.14 -15.15
N GLN A 245 -19.52 22.65 -14.81
CA GLN A 245 -18.44 23.53 -14.39
C GLN A 245 -17.09 22.83 -14.59
N GLN A 246 -16.27 23.45 -15.46
CA GLN A 246 -14.86 23.13 -15.62
C GLN A 246 -14.17 23.29 -14.27
N GLN A 247 -13.68 22.18 -13.71
CA GLN A 247 -12.66 22.20 -12.66
C GLN A 247 -11.39 21.54 -13.20
N GLN A 248 -10.28 22.23 -12.94
CA GLN A 248 -8.95 21.89 -13.38
C GLN A 248 -8.59 20.44 -13.01
N ASP A 249 -8.00 19.73 -13.98
CA ASP A 249 -7.22 18.51 -13.82
C ASP A 249 -6.10 18.73 -12.77
N GLN A 250 -6.42 18.52 -11.51
CA GLN A 250 -5.42 18.19 -10.50
C GLN A 250 -5.68 16.75 -10.08
N GLU A 251 -4.63 15.93 -10.11
CA GLU A 251 -4.63 14.58 -9.55
C GLU A 251 -5.17 14.68 -8.12
N LYS A 252 -6.33 14.06 -7.89
CA LYS A 252 -6.93 14.08 -6.57
C LYS A 252 -6.13 13.13 -5.68
N PRO A 253 -5.69 13.59 -4.50
CA PRO A 253 -5.07 12.68 -3.55
C PRO A 253 -6.08 11.62 -3.12
N LEU A 254 -5.54 10.47 -2.72
CA LEU A 254 -6.25 9.33 -2.13
C LEU A 254 -7.25 9.73 -1.03
N VAL A 255 -6.90 10.75 -0.26
CA VAL A 255 -7.65 11.28 0.88
C VAL A 255 -7.50 12.80 0.90
N ASP A 256 -8.57 13.53 1.20
CA ASP A 256 -8.55 15.00 1.24
C ASP A 256 -7.62 15.57 2.33
N GLN A 257 -7.14 16.79 2.12
CA GLN A 257 -6.32 17.55 3.06
C GLN A 257 -6.96 17.69 4.44
N LEU A 258 -8.30 17.80 4.52
CA LEU A 258 -8.98 17.83 5.81
C LEU A 258 -8.82 16.52 6.57
N ALA A 259 -8.89 15.39 5.87
CA ALA A 259 -8.68 14.07 6.45
C ALA A 259 -7.20 13.83 6.80
N GLU A 260 -6.24 14.37 6.05
CA GLU A 260 -4.83 14.43 6.48
C GLU A 260 -4.65 15.18 7.80
N LEU A 261 -5.25 16.37 7.94
CA LEU A 261 -5.17 17.15 9.18
C LEU A 261 -5.83 16.44 10.36
N ARG A 262 -6.94 15.74 10.11
CA ARG A 262 -7.57 14.88 11.13
C ARG A 262 -6.65 13.75 11.55
N MET A 263 -5.95 13.11 10.61
CA MET A 263 -4.99 12.05 10.89
C MET A 263 -3.79 12.56 11.70
N ILE A 264 -3.24 13.73 11.35
CA ILE A 264 -2.16 14.37 12.13
C ILE A 264 -2.64 14.68 13.55
N ARG A 265 -3.88 15.17 13.68
CA ARG A 265 -4.47 15.45 14.99
C ARG A 265 -4.67 14.17 15.80
N SER A 266 -5.13 13.07 15.19
CA SER A 266 -5.30 11.79 15.91
C SER A 266 -3.95 11.24 16.36
N LEU A 267 -2.92 11.28 15.51
CA LEU A 267 -1.54 10.96 15.87
C LEU A 267 -1.05 11.79 17.07
N GLN A 268 -1.25 13.11 17.05
CA GLN A 268 -0.83 13.97 18.15
C GLN A 268 -1.57 13.65 19.46
N LEU A 269 -2.89 13.38 19.39
CA LEU A 269 -3.67 12.99 20.56
C LEU A 269 -3.20 11.64 21.11
N ARG A 270 -2.84 10.68 20.24
CA ARG A 270 -2.30 9.38 20.66
C ARG A 270 -0.94 9.50 21.32
N ILE A 271 -0.02 10.29 20.74
CA ILE A 271 1.28 10.58 21.35
C ILE A 271 1.09 11.18 22.74
N ASN A 272 0.15 12.13 22.89
CA ASN A 272 -0.16 12.72 24.19
C ASN A 272 -0.71 11.68 25.18
N LYS A 273 -1.67 10.83 24.76
CA LYS A 273 -2.20 9.75 25.61
C LYS A 273 -1.10 8.76 26.02
N ARG A 274 -0.22 8.35 25.10
CA ARG A 274 0.90 7.44 25.34
C ARG A 274 1.93 8.05 26.29
N THR A 275 2.22 9.34 26.13
CA THR A 275 3.08 10.12 27.06
C THR A 275 2.50 10.10 28.47
N GLN A 276 1.20 10.38 28.62
CA GLN A 276 0.53 10.34 29.92
C GLN A 276 0.50 8.95 30.53
N ARG A 277 0.31 7.89 29.72
CA ARG A 277 0.36 6.50 30.20
C ARG A 277 1.75 6.13 30.69
N TYR A 278 2.80 6.44 29.92
CA TYR A 278 4.18 6.14 30.30
C TYR A 278 4.60 6.92 31.55
N SER A 279 4.18 8.17 31.68
CA SER A 279 4.40 8.96 32.91
C SER A 279 3.78 8.31 34.16
N ARG A 280 2.65 7.60 34.04
CA ARG A 280 2.03 6.87 35.16
C ARG A 280 2.70 5.54 35.50
N LEU A 281 3.60 5.06 34.64
CA LEU A 281 4.41 3.86 34.88
C LEU A 281 5.75 4.21 35.53
N LEU A 282 6.07 5.50 35.70
CA LEU A 282 7.21 5.94 36.49
C LEU A 282 6.94 5.73 37.98
N ASP A 283 7.99 5.37 38.73
CA ASP A 283 7.93 5.16 40.18
C ASP A 283 7.51 6.44 40.94
N ASP A 284 7.76 7.62 40.37
CA ASP A 284 7.29 8.90 40.87
C ASP A 284 6.53 9.66 39.77
N ILE A 285 5.23 9.91 40.02
CA ILE A 285 4.32 10.60 39.09
C ILE A 285 4.65 12.11 39.00
N ASP A 286 5.29 12.67 40.04
CA ASP A 286 5.59 14.10 40.16
C ASP A 286 7.06 14.45 39.79
N ASP A 287 7.87 13.47 39.37
CA ASP A 287 9.20 13.70 38.77
C ASP A 287 9.16 13.52 37.25
N PRO A 288 8.83 14.57 36.46
CA PRO A 288 8.80 14.50 35.00
C PRO A 288 10.18 14.27 34.36
N THR A 289 11.26 14.29 35.16
CA THR A 289 12.64 13.99 34.78
C THR A 289 13.18 12.70 35.40
N GLY A 290 12.34 11.99 36.17
CA GLY A 290 12.72 10.79 36.89
C GLY A 290 13.29 9.76 35.93
N GLN A 291 14.54 9.36 36.15
CA GLN A 291 15.17 8.32 35.36
C GLN A 291 14.33 7.05 35.57
N ALA A 292 13.54 6.67 34.57
CA ALA A 292 12.93 5.34 34.53
C ALA A 292 14.06 4.33 34.76
N GLN A 293 14.01 3.61 35.87
CA GLN A 293 14.99 2.57 36.17
C GLN A 293 14.77 1.35 35.27
N ASP A 294 13.54 1.20 34.77
CA ASP A 294 13.17 0.23 33.75
C ASP A 294 13.70 0.64 32.37
N THR A 295 14.63 -0.16 31.85
CA THR A 295 15.28 0.06 30.55
C THR A 295 14.26 0.02 29.40
N ASP A 296 13.21 -0.79 29.52
CA ASP A 296 12.19 -0.92 28.49
C ASP A 296 11.32 0.35 28.39
N LEU A 297 11.02 0.97 29.53
CA LEU A 297 10.25 2.22 29.60
C LEU A 297 11.06 3.41 29.05
N VAL A 298 12.38 3.46 29.32
CA VAL A 298 13.29 4.46 28.75
C VAL A 298 13.29 4.39 27.23
N GLU A 299 13.45 3.19 26.66
CA GLU A 299 13.46 3.00 25.21
C GLU A 299 12.11 3.43 24.59
N ALA A 300 11.00 3.07 25.23
CA ALA A 300 9.66 3.45 24.79
C ALA A 300 9.45 4.98 24.80
N LEU A 301 9.94 5.69 25.82
CA LEU A 301 9.90 7.15 25.90
C LEU A 301 10.78 7.82 24.84
N GLN A 302 11.97 7.29 24.57
CA GLN A 302 12.86 7.79 23.52
C GLN A 302 12.23 7.66 22.13
N LYS A 303 11.64 6.50 21.84
CA LYS A 303 10.88 6.27 20.60
C LYS A 303 9.72 7.25 20.47
N LEU A 304 8.93 7.43 21.53
CA LEU A 304 7.81 8.38 21.53
C LEU A 304 8.27 9.82 21.23
N GLY A 305 9.40 10.25 21.81
CA GLY A 305 10.00 11.54 21.52
C GLY A 305 10.55 11.67 20.09
N GLN A 306 10.97 10.57 19.45
CA GLN A 306 11.32 10.55 18.03
C GLN A 306 10.07 10.66 17.15
N THR A 307 9.00 9.91 17.48
CA THR A 307 7.71 9.98 16.77
C THR A 307 7.13 11.40 16.83
N GLN A 308 7.18 12.06 17.98
CA GLN A 308 6.71 13.45 18.12
C GLN A 308 7.53 14.43 17.25
N ARG A 309 8.85 14.25 17.17
CA ARG A 309 9.71 15.06 16.30
C ARG A 309 9.42 14.82 14.81
N ASN A 310 9.17 13.56 14.43
CA ASN A 310 8.78 13.21 13.06
C ASN A 310 7.43 13.83 12.70
N LEU A 311 6.43 13.73 13.58
CA LEU A 311 5.12 14.35 13.39
C LEU A 311 5.22 15.87 13.26
N GLN A 312 6.04 16.53 14.09
CA GLN A 312 6.29 17.97 13.99
C GLN A 312 6.90 18.34 12.64
N ARG A 313 7.86 17.56 12.14
CA ARG A 313 8.47 17.77 10.81
C ARG A 313 7.43 17.62 9.70
N ILE A 314 6.63 16.56 9.73
CA ILE A 314 5.57 16.32 8.72
C ILE A 314 4.55 17.45 8.72
N THR A 315 4.07 17.84 9.90
CA THR A 315 3.13 18.97 10.04
C THR A 315 3.72 20.25 9.47
N ARG A 316 5.02 20.49 9.72
CA ARG A 316 5.73 21.65 9.16
C ARG A 316 5.88 21.57 7.65
N ASP A 317 6.21 20.41 7.09
CA ASP A 317 6.40 20.23 5.65
C ASP A 317 5.09 20.41 4.88
N ILE A 318 3.96 19.97 5.47
CA ILE A 318 2.61 20.22 4.95
C ILE A 318 2.30 21.72 4.95
N VAL A 319 2.54 22.43 6.07
CA VAL A 319 2.28 23.88 6.16
C VAL A 319 3.17 24.69 5.22
N LEU A 320 4.41 24.26 5.00
CA LEU A 320 5.36 24.96 4.13
C LEU A 320 5.17 24.64 2.64
N GLY A 321 4.22 23.76 2.28
CA GLY A 321 3.95 23.40 0.89
C GLY A 321 5.16 22.78 0.18
N LYS A 322 6.11 22.20 0.92
CA LYS A 322 7.35 21.65 0.34
C LYS A 322 7.13 20.40 -0.52
N ASN A 323 5.90 19.89 -0.52
CA ASN A 323 5.47 18.67 -1.19
C ASN A 323 4.37 18.95 -2.25
N GLN A 324 4.23 20.22 -2.68
CA GLN A 324 3.50 20.61 -3.90
C GLN A 324 4.49 20.94 -5.02
#